data_AF-A0A7V5ARI0-F1
#
_entry.id   AF-A0A7V5ARI0-F1
#
_cell.length_a   1.000
_cell.length_b   1.000
_cell.length_c   1.000
_cell.angle_alpha   90.00
_cell.angle_beta   90.00
_cell.angle_gamma   90.00
#
_symmetry.space_group_name_H-M   'P 1'
#
loop_
_entity.id
_entity.type
_entity.pdbx_description
1 polymer ?
#
loop_
_entity_poly.entity_id
_entity_poly.type
_entity_poly.pdbx_seq_one_letter_code
_entity_poly.pdbx_strand_id
1 'polypeptide(L)'
;MRVLWIFVLVSVVVILFSNGCGAPEKRSESGNRELVHPLHAAVDLISEGDEISRRALNTYYPKSRRDMLLIALDRYASARLILLKELKLAAFDYQRERIAKLLQVVEACEESAILSMPLPPRHP
;
A
#
# COMPACT_ATOMS: atom_id res chain seq x y z
N MET A 1 18.80 -0.38 23.96
CA MET A 1 17.34 -0.14 23.95
C MET A 1 16.87 0.35 22.56
N ARG A 2 17.02 -0.46 21.50
CA ARG A 2 16.61 -0.08 20.12
C ARG A 2 15.90 -1.20 19.34
N VAL A 3 15.69 -2.36 19.96
CA VAL A 3 15.12 -3.57 19.31
C VAL A 3 13.65 -3.79 19.68
N LEU A 4 13.12 -3.01 20.63
CA LEU A 4 11.76 -3.18 21.17
C LEU A 4 10.66 -2.48 20.34
N TRP A 5 11.00 -1.66 19.35
CA TRP A 5 10.01 -0.90 18.57
C TRP A 5 9.42 -1.68 17.38
N ILE A 6 10.04 -2.80 16.96
CA ILE A 6 9.58 -3.58 15.81
C ILE A 6 8.41 -4.51 16.19
N PHE A 7 8.29 -4.91 17.46
CA PHE A 7 7.25 -5.84 17.89
C PHE A 7 5.86 -5.21 18.06
N VAL A 8 5.76 -3.90 18.24
CA VAL A 8 4.45 -3.25 18.48
C VAL A 8 3.63 -3.12 17.18
N LEU A 9 4.28 -3.02 16.02
CA LEU A 9 3.59 -2.88 14.73
C LEU A 9 2.95 -4.20 14.24
N VAL A 10 3.52 -5.35 14.59
CA VAL A 10 3.02 -6.66 14.12
C VAL A 10 1.76 -7.07 14.88
N SER A 11 1.62 -6.69 16.17
CA SER A 11 0.45 -7.08 16.97
C SER A 11 -0.85 -6.39 16.56
N VAL A 12 -0.81 -5.18 15.99
CA VAL A 12 -2.03 -4.47 15.56
C VAL A 12 -2.63 -5.11 14.30
N VAL A 13 -1.79 -5.68 13.43
CA VAL A 13 -2.26 -6.38 12.22
C VAL A 13 -2.98 -7.68 12.59
N VAL A 14 -2.49 -8.43 13.57
CA VAL A 14 -3.12 -9.71 13.96
C VAL A 14 -4.50 -9.50 14.61
N ILE A 15 -4.68 -8.45 15.42
CA ILE A 15 -5.95 -8.20 16.13
C ILE A 15 -7.09 -7.80 15.16
N LEU A 16 -6.78 -7.17 14.03
CA LEU A 16 -7.78 -6.81 13.01
C LEU A 16 -8.27 -8.01 12.19
N PHE A 17 -7.51 -9.10 12.10
CA PHE A 17 -7.87 -10.29 11.31
C PHE A 17 -8.53 -11.41 12.14
N SER A 18 -8.44 -11.39 13.48
CA SER A 18 -8.87 -12.54 14.30
C SER A 18 -10.32 -12.51 14.81
N ASN A 19 -11.12 -11.50 14.50
CA ASN A 19 -12.55 -11.45 14.93
C ASN A 19 -13.56 -11.94 13.87
N GLY A 20 -13.10 -12.60 12.80
CA GLY A 20 -13.95 -13.21 11.78
C GLY A 20 -14.09 -14.72 11.95
N CYS A 21 -14.53 -15.20 13.13
CA CYS A 21 -14.84 -16.62 13.33
C CYS A 21 -16.30 -16.88 12.92
N GLY A 22 -16.50 -17.49 11.75
CA GLY A 22 -17.77 -18.01 11.26
C GLY A 22 -17.51 -19.03 10.15
N ALA A 23 -17.69 -20.31 10.47
CA ALA A 23 -17.43 -21.46 9.60
C ALA A 23 -18.50 -21.60 8.48
N PRO A 24 -18.32 -22.49 7.48
CA PRO A 24 -18.58 -22.19 6.06
C PRO A 24 -19.88 -22.82 5.51
N GLU A 25 -20.54 -22.14 4.57
CA GLU A 25 -21.57 -22.79 3.74
C GLU A 25 -21.50 -22.38 2.26
N LYS A 26 -21.05 -23.35 1.46
CA LYS A 26 -21.30 -23.68 0.05
C LYS A 26 -21.80 -22.59 -0.93
N ARG A 27 -21.01 -22.44 -2.00
CA ARG A 27 -21.40 -22.46 -3.42
C ARG A 27 -22.38 -21.37 -3.88
N SER A 28 -21.84 -20.33 -4.51
CA SER A 28 -22.48 -19.77 -5.70
C SER A 28 -21.45 -19.11 -6.63
N GLU A 29 -21.02 -19.87 -7.63
CA GLU A 29 -20.62 -19.30 -8.92
C GLU A 29 -21.86 -18.62 -9.51
N SER A 30 -21.98 -17.30 -9.33
CA SER A 30 -22.87 -16.50 -10.16
C SER A 30 -22.41 -15.05 -10.14
N GLY A 31 -21.82 -14.63 -11.26
CA GLY A 31 -21.99 -13.28 -11.81
C GLY A 31 -21.99 -12.13 -10.82
N ASN A 32 -20.83 -11.80 -10.28
CA ASN A 32 -20.59 -10.46 -9.78
C ASN A 32 -19.39 -9.93 -10.57
N ARG A 33 -19.66 -9.12 -11.59
CA ARG A 33 -18.68 -8.13 -12.03
C ARG A 33 -18.42 -7.29 -10.79
N GLU A 34 -17.39 -7.67 -10.07
CA GLU A 34 -16.93 -7.11 -8.82
C GLU A 34 -16.90 -5.60 -9.01
N LEU A 35 -17.88 -4.89 -8.46
CA LEU A 35 -17.83 -3.45 -8.32
C LEU A 35 -16.70 -3.21 -7.32
N VAL A 36 -15.45 -3.24 -7.82
CA VAL A 36 -14.25 -3.07 -7.02
C VAL A 36 -14.41 -1.74 -6.31
N HIS A 37 -14.66 -1.80 -5.00
CA HIS A 37 -14.81 -0.60 -4.19
C HIS A 37 -13.53 0.22 -4.36
N PRO A 38 -13.59 1.55 -4.58
CA PRO A 38 -12.40 2.37 -4.79
C PRO A 38 -11.31 2.18 -3.71
N LEU A 39 -11.70 1.90 -2.46
CA LEU A 39 -10.78 1.56 -1.38
C LEU A 39 -10.03 0.24 -1.60
N HIS A 40 -10.65 -0.78 -2.19
CA HIS A 40 -9.96 -2.03 -2.56
C HIS A 40 -8.97 -1.76 -3.68
N ALA A 41 -9.37 -1.03 -4.72
CA ALA A 41 -8.44 -0.62 -5.78
C ALA A 41 -7.24 0.17 -5.25
N ALA A 42 -7.43 1.05 -4.27
CA ALA A 42 -6.34 1.77 -3.62
C ALA A 42 -5.40 0.83 -2.84
N VAL A 43 -5.95 -0.14 -2.10
CA VAL A 43 -5.16 -1.13 -1.35
C VAL A 43 -4.38 -2.05 -2.28
N ASP A 44 -4.96 -2.44 -3.42
CA ASP A 44 -4.28 -3.25 -4.43
C ASP A 44 -3.09 -2.50 -5.03
N LEU A 45 -3.27 -1.22 -5.37
CA LEU A 45 -2.19 -0.36 -5.88
C LEU A 45 -1.07 -0.17 -4.83
N ILE A 46 -1.42 0.00 -3.55
CA ILE A 46 -0.42 0.05 -2.47
C ILE A 46 0.37 -1.25 -2.40
N SER A 47 -0.32 -2.39 -2.45
CA SER A 47 0.31 -3.71 -2.36
C SER A 47 1.21 -3.99 -3.57
N GLU A 48 0.75 -3.67 -4.79
CA GLU A 48 1.54 -3.78 -6.01
C GLU A 48 2.79 -2.88 -5.95
N GLY A 49 2.63 -1.64 -5.48
CA GLY A 49 3.74 -0.72 -5.26
C GLY A 49 4.78 -1.27 -4.27
N ASP A 50 4.34 -1.83 -3.13
CA ASP A 50 5.22 -2.44 -2.12
C ASP A 50 5.98 -3.65 -2.66
N GLU A 51 5.31 -4.51 -3.43
CA GLU A 51 5.96 -5.65 -4.06
C GLU A 51 7.05 -5.20 -5.05
N ILE A 52 6.75 -4.20 -5.89
CA ILE A 52 7.72 -3.65 -6.85
C ILE A 52 8.88 -2.98 -6.12
N SER A 53 8.59 -2.18 -5.09
CA SER A 53 9.61 -1.52 -4.26
C SER A 53 10.55 -2.54 -3.62
N ARG A 54 10.01 -3.60 -3.04
CA ARG A 54 10.79 -4.69 -2.44
C ARG A 54 11.64 -5.41 -3.47
N ARG A 55 11.11 -5.66 -4.68
CA ARG A 55 11.91 -6.23 -5.79
C ARG A 55 13.04 -5.28 -6.18
N ALA A 56 12.78 -3.98 -6.28
CA ALA A 56 13.78 -2.98 -6.62
C ALA A 56 14.95 -2.93 -5.62
N LEU A 57 14.67 -3.05 -4.32
CA LEU A 57 15.70 -3.09 -3.28
C LEU A 57 16.63 -4.30 -3.39
N ASN A 58 16.14 -5.40 -3.97
CA ASN A 58 16.93 -6.61 -4.24
C ASN A 58 17.61 -6.59 -5.62
N THR A 59 17.31 -5.60 -6.47
CA THR A 59 17.92 -5.46 -7.80
C THR A 59 19.32 -4.83 -7.68
N TYR A 60 20.34 -5.49 -8.26
CA TYR A 60 21.73 -5.03 -8.24
C TYR A 60 21.98 -3.84 -9.17
N TYR A 61 21.38 -3.84 -10.37
CA TYR A 61 21.65 -2.83 -11.39
C TYR A 61 20.95 -1.49 -11.06
N PRO A 62 21.69 -0.37 -10.93
CA PRO A 62 21.12 0.91 -10.50
C PRO A 62 20.02 1.44 -11.42
N LYS A 63 20.15 1.26 -12.74
CA LYS A 63 19.14 1.70 -13.70
C LYS A 63 17.82 0.93 -13.53
N SER A 64 17.88 -0.40 -13.52
CA SER A 64 16.71 -1.25 -13.33
C SER A 64 16.06 -1.02 -11.95
N ARG A 65 16.87 -0.83 -10.90
CA ARG A 65 16.36 -0.41 -9.58
C ARG A 65 15.60 0.90 -9.65
N ARG A 66 16.15 1.94 -10.29
CA ARG A 66 15.47 3.23 -10.50
C ARG A 66 14.15 3.04 -11.22
N ASP A 67 14.15 2.33 -12.34
CA ASP A 67 12.96 2.15 -13.18
C ASP A 67 11.84 1.44 -12.38
N MET A 68 12.18 0.42 -11.59
CA MET A 68 11.22 -0.24 -10.70
C MET A 68 10.70 0.69 -9.60
N LEU A 69 11.56 1.46 -8.94
CA LEU A 69 11.15 2.42 -7.90
C LEU A 69 10.24 3.52 -8.47
N LEU A 70 10.48 3.97 -9.71
CA LEU A 70 9.59 4.91 -10.39
C LEU A 70 8.21 4.30 -10.66
N ILE A 71 8.15 3.02 -11.05
CA ILE A 71 6.87 2.32 -11.21
C ILE A 71 6.16 2.18 -9.86
N ALA A 72 6.87 1.83 -8.79
CA ALA A 72 6.30 1.77 -7.45
C ALA A 72 5.71 3.12 -7.01
N LEU A 73 6.43 4.22 -7.25
CA LEU A 73 5.96 5.58 -6.97
C LEU A 73 4.69 5.94 -7.75
N ASP A 74 4.58 5.53 -9.01
CA ASP A 74 3.36 5.73 -9.81
C ASP A 74 2.14 5.00 -9.21
N ARG A 75 2.35 3.77 -8.70
CA ARG A 75 1.30 3.01 -8.00
C ARG A 75 0.87 3.70 -6.71
N TYR A 76 1.81 4.17 -5.89
CA TYR A 76 1.50 4.91 -4.67
C TYR A 76 0.77 6.22 -4.96
N ALA A 77 1.21 6.99 -5.95
CA ALA A 77 0.57 8.23 -6.36
C ALA A 77 -0.87 7.99 -6.85
N SER A 78 -1.09 6.91 -7.61
CA SER A 78 -2.41 6.49 -8.07
C SER A 78 -3.32 6.09 -6.91
N ALA A 79 -2.80 5.33 -5.94
CA ALA A 79 -3.53 4.98 -4.72
C ALA A 79 -3.90 6.23 -3.90
N ARG A 80 -2.94 7.15 -3.72
CA ARG A 80 -3.15 8.44 -3.03
C ARG A 80 -4.28 9.23 -3.66
N LEU A 81 -4.30 9.32 -4.99
CA LEU A 81 -5.33 10.03 -5.73
C LEU A 81 -6.72 9.42 -5.52
N ILE A 82 -6.83 8.10 -5.48
CA ILE A 82 -8.10 7.42 -5.17
C ILE A 82 -8.52 7.71 -3.73
N LEU A 83 -7.61 7.54 -2.76
CA LEU A 83 -7.90 7.79 -1.35
C LEU A 83 -8.33 9.24 -1.08
N LEU A 84 -7.69 10.22 -1.71
CA LEU A 84 -8.08 11.62 -1.58
C LEU A 84 -9.47 11.91 -2.17
N LYS A 85 -9.87 11.22 -3.25
CA LYS A 85 -11.22 11.32 -3.79
C LYS A 85 -12.24 10.72 -2.82
N GLU A 86 -11.97 9.53 -2.31
CA GLU A 86 -12.84 8.86 -1.33
C GLU A 86 -12.96 9.67 -0.03
N LEU A 87 -11.88 10.33 0.41
CA LEU A 87 -11.91 11.18 1.60
C LEU A 87 -12.90 12.35 1.47
N LYS A 88 -12.98 12.94 0.27
CA LYS A 88 -13.93 14.02 -0.03
C LYS A 88 -15.38 13.54 -0.07
N LEU A 89 -15.60 12.29 -0.45
CA LEU A 89 -16.93 11.68 -0.54
C LEU A 89 -17.38 11.05 0.79
N ALA A 90 -16.45 10.79 1.72
CA ALA A 90 -16.73 10.18 3.00
C ALA A 90 -17.63 11.06 3.87
N ALA A 91 -18.83 10.54 4.15
CA ALA A 91 -19.84 11.20 4.99
C ALA A 91 -19.62 10.93 6.49
N PHE A 92 -18.96 9.82 6.83
CA PHE A 92 -18.81 9.36 8.22
C PHE A 92 -17.37 9.46 8.71
N ASP A 93 -17.19 9.80 9.99
CA ASP A 93 -15.87 9.99 10.59
C ASP A 93 -15.02 8.71 10.61
N TYR A 94 -15.64 7.54 10.83
CA TYR A 94 -14.91 6.26 10.82
C TYR A 94 -14.29 5.96 9.44
N GLN A 95 -14.96 6.36 8.34
CA GLN A 95 -14.44 6.20 6.98
C GLN A 95 -13.28 7.15 6.75
N ARG A 96 -13.43 8.41 7.17
CA ARG A 96 -12.38 9.44 7.07
C ARG A 96 -11.13 9.02 7.84
N GLU A 97 -11.29 8.48 9.05
CA GLU A 97 -10.17 7.98 9.87
C GLU A 97 -9.46 6.81 9.17
N ARG A 98 -10.21 5.85 8.62
CA ARG A 98 -9.64 4.73 7.88
C ARG A 98 -8.88 5.20 6.64
N ILE A 99 -9.43 6.14 5.88
CA ILE A 99 -8.79 6.69 4.69
C ILE A 99 -7.54 7.49 5.06
N ALA A 100 -7.59 8.29 6.13
CA ALA A 100 -6.43 9.02 6.64
C ALA A 100 -5.28 8.09 7.05
N LYS A 101 -5.58 6.97 7.70
CA LYS A 101 -4.59 5.92 8.01
C LYS A 101 -3.95 5.34 6.75
N LEU A 102 -4.75 5.05 5.72
CA LEU A 102 -4.23 4.57 4.43
C LEU A 102 -3.36 5.62 3.73
N LEU A 103 -3.72 6.90 3.79
CA LEU A 103 -2.91 7.99 3.24
C LEU A 103 -1.54 8.09 3.94
N GLN A 104 -1.50 7.96 5.27
CA GLN A 104 -0.23 7.94 6.01
C GLN A 104 0.67 6.77 5.59
N VAL A 105 0.08 5.59 5.34
CA VAL A 105 0.83 4.42 4.84
C VAL A 105 1.40 4.72 3.45
N VAL A 106 0.59 5.29 2.54
CA VAL A 106 1.04 5.67 1.21
C VAL A 106 2.20 6.67 1.27
N GLU A 107 2.08 7.71 2.10
CA GLU A 107 3.13 8.72 2.26
C GLU A 107 4.45 8.12 2.77
N ALA A 108 4.39 7.21 3.74
CA ALA A 108 5.58 6.50 4.22
C ALA A 108 6.21 5.59 3.13
N CYS A 109 5.39 4.94 2.32
CA CYS A 109 5.85 4.14 1.18
C CYS A 109 6.51 5.00 0.09
N GLU A 110 5.91 6.15 -0.25
CA GLU A 110 6.48 7.12 -1.19
C GLU A 110 7.83 7.65 -0.70
N GLU A 111 7.92 8.08 0.56
CA GLU A 111 9.16 8.57 1.16
C GLU A 111 10.26 7.50 1.13
N SER A 112 9.93 6.27 1.53
CA SER A 112 10.88 5.14 1.51
C SER A 112 11.39 4.84 0.09
N ALA A 113 10.51 4.86 -0.92
CA ALA A 113 10.88 4.64 -2.31
C ALA A 113 11.78 5.77 -2.87
N ILE A 114 11.50 7.02 -2.52
CA ILE A 114 12.31 8.18 -2.89
C ILE A 114 13.70 8.11 -2.24
N LEU A 115 13.77 7.81 -0.94
CA LEU A 115 15.04 7.67 -0.21
C LEU A 115 15.90 6.51 -0.73
N SER A 116 15.26 5.49 -1.29
CA SER A 116 15.92 4.32 -1.89
C SER A 116 16.37 4.54 -3.33
N MET A 117 16.01 5.68 -3.95
CA MET A 117 16.28 5.97 -5.34
C MET A 117 17.79 6.16 -5.58
N PRO A 118 18.42 5.38 -6.48
CA PRO A 118 19.83 5.58 -6.77
C PRO A 118 20.04 6.93 -7.46
N LEU A 119 21.11 7.65 -7.11
CA LEU A 119 21.44 8.95 -7.70
C LEU A 119 21.73 8.83 -9.20
N PRO A 120 21.40 9.84 -10.02
CA PRO A 120 21.81 9.87 -11.42
C PRO A 120 23.34 9.74 -11.51
N PRO A 121 23.86 9.02 -12.53
CA PRO A 121 25.29 8.98 -12.75
C PRO A 121 25.77 10.44 -12.89
N ARG A 122 26.74 10.83 -12.07
CA ARG A 122 27.42 12.11 -12.27
C ARG A 122 28.21 11.97 -13.56
N HIS A 123 27.85 12.73 -14.59
CA HIS A 123 28.69 12.84 -15.78
C HIS A 123 30.02 13.46 -15.36
N PRO A 124 31.17 12.83 -15.68
CA PRO A 124 32.49 13.43 -15.51
C PRO A 124 32.71 14.60 -16.47
#